data_AF-A0A182WQS5-F1
#
_entry.id   AF-A0A182WQS5-F1
#
_cell.length_a   1.000
_cell.length_b   1.000
_cell.length_c   1.000
_cell.angle_alpha   90.00
_cell.angle_beta   90.00
_cell.angle_gamma   90.00
#
_symmetry.space_group_name_H-M   'P 1'
#
loop_
_entity.id
_entity.type
_entity.pdbx_description
1 polymer ?
#
loop_
_entity_poly.entity_id
_entity_poly.type
_entity_poly.pdbx_seq_one_letter_code
_entity_poly.pdbx_strand_id
1 'polypeptide(L)'
;MVIKESEFDDSLGYALLRREMGAVWDTSKDERMINGTMDPELIQRAKERAIRAQLNSADGDTCETHDQFYRDHKLLLVLFRGLAVMPITRSVPGRITFSWRSAASIYAFCFYIVSTVIVLVVGYERIKVFQTTTKFDEYIYGILFVIFLVPHFWIPFVGWGVAGQVAIYKTMWGAFQVRYYRVTGTSLQFPHLKMLIVFFSIGCLVCAIVFLLSLSFLLEGFALWHTSAYYHIITMLNMNSALWYINSRGIRVASSSLSRCFRQDVAIECTAAMISRYRFLWLNLSELLQALGNAYARTYSTYCLFMFVNITVAIYGALSEIIDHGFGFSFKEIGLIVDTVYCSTLLFIFCDCSHNATLQVAQGVQDTLLSINLLKVDQPTQKEIDLFIQAIEMNPAIVSLKGYAEVNRELLTSSIATIAIYLIVLLQFKLSLISQQIPAEIIENVKLLQKQ
;
A
#
# COMPACT_ATOMS: atom_id res chain seq x y z
N MET A 1 -19.15 -9.62 4.90
CA MET A 1 -18.83 -10.86 5.66
C MET A 1 -17.53 -10.56 6.41
N VAL A 2 -17.57 -10.37 7.73
CA VAL A 2 -16.39 -10.02 8.53
C VAL A 2 -15.63 -11.32 8.80
N ILE A 3 -14.53 -11.55 8.08
CA ILE A 3 -13.64 -12.71 8.31
C ILE A 3 -13.00 -12.54 9.68
N LYS A 4 -13.19 -13.50 10.58
CA LYS A 4 -12.55 -13.47 11.92
C LYS A 4 -11.02 -13.57 11.75
N GLU A 5 -10.25 -12.89 12.58
CA GLU A 5 -8.77 -12.97 12.52
C GLU A 5 -8.24 -14.41 12.58
N SER A 6 -8.93 -15.30 13.30
CA SER A 6 -8.63 -16.74 13.33
C SER A 6 -8.83 -17.43 11.98
N GLU A 7 -9.88 -17.08 11.23
CA GLU A 7 -10.14 -17.63 9.89
C GLU A 7 -9.14 -17.10 8.85
N PHE A 8 -8.57 -15.92 9.09
CA PHE A 8 -7.47 -15.38 8.29
C PHE A 8 -6.14 -16.08 8.58
N ASP A 9 -5.82 -16.33 9.85
CA ASP A 9 -4.63 -17.10 10.22
C ASP A 9 -4.74 -18.57 9.77
N ASP A 10 -5.95 -19.15 9.78
CA ASP A 10 -6.25 -20.46 9.19
C ASP A 10 -6.13 -20.44 7.66
N SER A 11 -6.67 -19.44 6.96
CA SER A 11 -6.51 -19.32 5.50
C SER A 11 -5.05 -19.08 5.08
N LEU A 12 -4.26 -18.38 5.89
CA LEU A 12 -2.80 -18.33 5.76
C LEU A 12 -2.11 -19.67 6.03
N GLY A 13 -2.69 -20.54 6.87
CA GLY A 13 -2.28 -21.93 7.05
C GLY A 13 -2.49 -22.80 5.79
N TYR A 14 -3.44 -22.43 4.93
CA TYR A 14 -3.71 -23.03 3.62
C TYR A 14 -3.04 -22.32 2.45
N ALA A 15 -2.27 -21.25 2.71
CA ALA A 15 -1.59 -20.49 1.66
C ALA A 15 -0.72 -21.40 0.79
N LEU A 16 -0.87 -21.32 -0.53
CA LEU A 16 -0.11 -22.14 -1.48
C LEU A 16 1.39 -21.93 -1.26
N LEU A 17 1.78 -20.71 -0.88
CA LEU A 17 3.15 -20.30 -0.59
C LEU A 17 3.74 -20.85 0.73
N ARG A 18 2.94 -21.42 1.64
CA ARG A 18 3.46 -22.00 2.91
C ARG A 18 3.87 -23.47 2.82
N ARG A 19 3.26 -24.26 1.93
CA ARG A 19 3.55 -25.70 1.78
C ARG A 19 4.43 -25.94 0.56
N GLU A 20 5.37 -26.86 0.66
CA GLU A 20 6.12 -27.32 -0.51
C GLU A 20 5.17 -28.02 -1.49
N MET A 21 5.19 -27.63 -2.77
CA MET A 21 4.31 -28.21 -3.78
C MET A 21 4.80 -29.57 -4.31
N GLY A 22 5.44 -30.39 -3.47
CA GLY A 22 6.02 -31.68 -3.87
C GLY A 22 5.02 -32.70 -4.43
N ALA A 23 3.71 -32.46 -4.29
CA ALA A 23 2.65 -33.38 -4.72
C ALA A 23 2.05 -33.09 -6.12
N VAL A 24 2.42 -31.99 -6.79
CA VAL A 24 1.84 -31.63 -8.12
C VAL A 24 2.79 -31.98 -9.28
N TRP A 25 4.03 -32.34 -8.98
CA TRP A 25 5.10 -32.46 -9.97
C TRP A 25 5.57 -33.90 -10.13
N ASP A 26 4.83 -34.67 -10.93
CA ASP A 26 5.25 -36.01 -11.33
C ASP A 26 6.32 -35.92 -12.43
N THR A 27 7.59 -35.93 -12.01
CA THR A 27 8.76 -35.94 -12.90
C THR A 27 8.82 -37.18 -13.80
N SER A 28 8.08 -38.25 -13.49
CA SER A 28 8.04 -39.47 -14.31
C SER A 28 7.33 -39.28 -15.65
N LYS A 29 6.48 -38.25 -15.78
CA LYS A 29 5.85 -37.87 -17.06
C LYS A 29 6.82 -37.16 -18.01
N ASP A 30 7.75 -36.36 -17.48
CA ASP A 30 8.81 -35.72 -18.27
C ASP A 30 9.84 -36.76 -18.73
N GLU A 31 10.16 -37.78 -17.91
CA GLU A 31 11.09 -38.87 -18.29
C GLU A 31 10.60 -39.71 -19.48
N ARG A 32 9.28 -39.90 -19.63
CA ARG A 32 8.72 -40.63 -20.79
C ARG A 32 8.81 -39.86 -22.10
N MET A 33 8.95 -38.53 -22.06
CA MET A 33 9.15 -37.70 -23.27
C MET A 33 10.62 -37.68 -23.73
N ILE A 34 11.58 -38.02 -22.86
CA ILE A 34 13.02 -38.01 -23.16
C ILE A 34 13.43 -39.16 -24.11
N ASN A 35 12.58 -40.17 -24.31
CA ASN A 35 12.86 -41.35 -25.13
C ASN A 35 12.39 -41.27 -26.60
N GLY A 36 11.91 -40.11 -27.05
CA GLY A 36 11.59 -39.84 -28.46
C GLY A 36 12.60 -38.88 -29.09
N THR A 37 12.63 -38.81 -30.42
CA THR A 37 13.41 -37.86 -31.24
C THR A 37 13.09 -36.39 -30.91
N MET A 38 13.57 -35.90 -29.77
CA MET A 38 13.49 -34.50 -29.36
C MET A 38 14.80 -33.79 -29.64
N ASP A 39 14.68 -32.52 -30.02
CA ASP A 39 15.80 -31.58 -30.17
C ASP A 39 16.70 -31.62 -28.92
N PRO A 40 18.03 -31.79 -29.07
CA PRO A 40 18.97 -31.78 -27.94
C PRO A 40 18.85 -30.55 -27.03
N GLU A 41 18.44 -29.38 -27.57
CA GLU A 41 18.21 -28.17 -26.78
C GLU A 41 17.02 -28.33 -25.81
N LEU A 42 15.94 -29.00 -26.25
CA LEU A 42 14.76 -29.25 -25.42
C LEU A 42 15.05 -30.27 -24.32
N ILE A 43 15.85 -31.30 -24.62
CA ILE A 43 16.28 -32.30 -23.63
C ILE A 43 17.13 -31.64 -22.54
N GLN A 44 18.06 -30.75 -22.93
CA GLN A 44 18.87 -30.01 -21.98
C GLN A 44 18.01 -29.10 -21.08
N ARG A 45 17.06 -28.36 -21.66
CA ARG A 45 16.10 -27.55 -20.89
C ARG A 45 15.26 -28.39 -19.93
N ALA A 46 14.80 -29.57 -20.35
CA ALA A 46 14.03 -30.48 -19.49
C ALA A 46 14.87 -30.98 -18.29
N LYS A 47 16.13 -31.35 -18.51
CA LYS A 47 17.07 -31.73 -17.43
C LYS A 47 17.30 -30.59 -16.45
N GLU A 48 17.54 -29.38 -16.95
CA GLU A 48 17.72 -28.18 -16.11
C GLU A 48 16.46 -27.85 -15.31
N ARG A 49 15.27 -28.03 -15.88
CA ARG A 49 13.98 -27.88 -15.18
C ARG A 49 13.84 -28.93 -14.07
N ALA A 50 14.20 -30.19 -14.33
CA ALA A 50 14.12 -31.27 -13.36
C ALA A 50 15.05 -31.04 -12.16
N ILE A 51 16.30 -30.57 -12.40
CA ILE A 51 17.24 -30.20 -11.33
C ILE A 51 16.66 -29.07 -10.48
N ARG A 52 16.14 -28.01 -11.12
CA ARG A 52 15.54 -26.87 -10.40
C ARG A 52 14.29 -27.27 -9.62
N ALA A 53 13.49 -28.22 -10.10
CA ALA A 53 12.30 -28.69 -9.42
C ALA A 53 12.59 -29.28 -8.02
N GLN A 54 13.81 -29.80 -7.80
CA GLN A 54 14.26 -30.37 -6.52
C GLN A 54 14.54 -29.33 -5.43
N LEU A 55 14.64 -28.04 -5.77
CA LEU A 55 14.81 -26.99 -4.76
C LEU A 55 13.64 -27.04 -3.77
N ASN A 56 13.84 -26.64 -2.51
CA ASN A 56 12.77 -26.55 -1.52
C ASN A 56 12.40 -25.08 -1.26
N SER A 57 11.10 -24.75 -1.26
CA SER A 57 10.59 -23.37 -1.13
C SER A 57 10.06 -23.11 0.27
N ALA A 58 9.97 -24.16 1.10
CA ALA A 58 9.75 -24.09 2.53
C ALA A 58 11.08 -24.03 3.31
N ASP A 59 12.18 -24.45 2.68
CA ASP A 59 13.53 -24.35 3.23
C ASP A 59 14.04 -22.91 3.27
N GLY A 60 14.51 -22.48 4.44
CA GLY A 60 14.91 -21.10 4.70
C GLY A 60 16.21 -20.71 4.00
N ASP A 61 17.16 -21.64 3.91
CA ASP A 61 18.47 -21.38 3.30
C ASP A 61 18.37 -21.27 1.78
N THR A 62 17.60 -22.16 1.14
CA THR A 62 17.28 -22.06 -0.28
C THR A 62 16.56 -20.74 -0.60
N CYS A 63 15.63 -20.31 0.26
CA CYS A 63 14.97 -19.01 0.12
C CYS A 63 15.97 -17.85 0.23
N GLU A 64 16.88 -17.88 1.21
CA GLU A 64 17.88 -16.83 1.46
C GLU A 64 18.75 -16.53 0.23
N THR A 65 19.13 -17.56 -0.52
CA THR A 65 19.95 -17.42 -1.73
C THR A 65 19.24 -16.60 -2.81
N HIS A 66 17.92 -16.78 -2.94
CA HIS A 66 17.10 -16.16 -3.98
C HIS A 66 16.28 -14.94 -3.50
N ASP A 67 16.29 -14.62 -2.20
CA ASP A 67 15.52 -13.53 -1.58
C ASP A 67 16.13 -12.14 -1.85
N GLN A 68 16.13 -11.74 -3.13
CA GLN A 68 16.55 -10.41 -3.53
C GLN A 68 15.60 -9.32 -2.99
N PHE A 69 14.31 -9.63 -2.88
CA PHE A 69 13.31 -8.67 -2.42
C PHE A 69 13.62 -8.18 -0.99
N TYR A 70 13.96 -9.08 -0.08
CA TYR A 70 14.40 -8.72 1.27
C TYR A 70 15.70 -7.91 1.27
N ARG A 71 16.69 -8.31 0.47
CA ARG A 71 17.99 -7.62 0.41
C ARG A 71 17.83 -6.14 0.03
N ASP A 72 16.94 -5.86 -0.92
CA ASP A 72 16.62 -4.49 -1.32
C ASP A 72 15.77 -3.77 -0.26
N HIS A 73 14.83 -4.48 0.39
CA HIS A 73 13.96 -3.92 1.45
C HIS A 73 14.61 -3.74 2.82
N LYS A 74 15.82 -4.28 3.04
CA LYS A 74 16.47 -4.27 4.35
C LYS A 74 16.60 -2.87 4.94
N LEU A 75 16.95 -1.88 4.11
CA LEU A 75 17.08 -0.48 4.55
C LEU A 75 15.76 0.06 5.09
N LEU A 76 14.67 -0.16 4.33
CA LEU A 76 13.34 0.28 4.71
C LEU A 76 12.90 -0.37 6.04
N LEU A 77 13.12 -1.67 6.21
CA LEU A 77 12.82 -2.38 7.45
C LEU A 77 13.59 -1.83 8.65
N VAL A 78 14.87 -1.49 8.47
CA VAL A 78 15.68 -0.87 9.52
C VAL A 78 15.14 0.51 9.90
N LEU A 79 14.70 1.31 8.93
CA LEU A 79 14.08 2.61 9.18
C LEU A 79 12.75 2.48 9.96
N PHE A 80 11.88 1.54 9.57
CA PHE A 80 10.63 1.27 10.30
C PHE A 80 10.87 0.80 11.74
N ARG A 81 11.96 0.07 12.00
CA ARG A 81 12.39 -0.27 13.36
C ARG A 81 12.89 0.95 14.11
N GLY A 82 13.73 1.78 13.48
CA GLY A 82 14.25 3.01 14.08
C GLY A 82 13.15 3.99 14.48
N LEU A 83 12.11 4.12 13.65
CA LEU A 83 10.92 4.94 13.91
C LEU A 83 9.91 4.30 14.88
N ALA A 84 10.20 3.11 15.42
CA ALA A 84 9.33 2.35 16.33
C ALA A 84 7.94 1.97 15.76
N VAL A 85 7.76 2.06 14.44
CA VAL A 85 6.47 1.82 13.77
C VAL A 85 6.21 0.33 13.58
N MET A 86 7.25 -0.47 13.30
CA MET A 86 7.09 -1.90 13.00
C MET A 86 8.27 -2.74 13.53
N PRO A 87 8.11 -3.47 14.66
CA PRO A 87 9.20 -4.19 15.32
C PRO A 87 9.38 -5.62 14.77
N ILE A 88 9.62 -5.75 13.47
CA ILE A 88 9.78 -7.05 12.80
C ILE A 88 11.25 -7.39 12.66
N THR A 89 11.65 -8.61 13.02
CA THR A 89 13.05 -9.07 12.98
C THR A 89 13.23 -10.27 12.04
N ARG A 90 14.45 -10.47 11.55
CA ARG A 90 14.80 -11.72 10.86
C ARG A 90 15.39 -12.67 11.90
N SER A 91 14.74 -13.79 12.15
CA SER A 91 15.16 -14.77 13.16
C SER A 91 15.98 -15.91 12.57
N VAL A 92 15.66 -16.33 11.34
CA VAL A 92 16.27 -17.45 10.62
C VAL A 92 16.45 -17.04 9.15
N PRO A 93 17.46 -17.57 8.42
CA PRO A 93 17.57 -17.37 6.97
C PRO A 93 16.24 -17.58 6.24
N GLY A 94 15.90 -16.65 5.34
CA GLY A 94 14.65 -16.68 4.57
C GLY A 94 13.36 -16.46 5.37
N ARG A 95 13.38 -16.30 6.71
CA ARG A 95 12.17 -16.13 7.54
C ARG A 95 12.19 -14.87 8.39
N ILE A 96 11.10 -14.11 8.26
CA ILE A 96 10.86 -12.90 9.03
C ILE A 96 9.82 -13.20 10.11
N THR A 97 10.11 -12.81 11.35
CA THR A 97 9.25 -13.09 12.50
C THR A 97 9.04 -11.86 13.37
N PHE A 98 7.87 -11.82 13.99
CA PHE A 98 7.50 -10.85 15.00
C PHE A 98 7.38 -11.55 16.36
N SER A 99 7.91 -10.92 17.41
CA SER A 99 7.74 -11.38 18.79
C SER A 99 7.67 -10.17 19.72
N TRP A 100 6.63 -10.14 20.56
CA TRP A 100 6.40 -9.09 21.56
C TRP A 100 7.54 -8.94 22.58
N ARG A 101 8.34 -10.00 22.79
CA ARG A 101 9.48 -10.00 23.71
C ARG A 101 10.82 -9.71 23.03
N SER A 102 10.83 -9.38 21.74
CA SER A 102 12.07 -9.06 21.03
C SER A 102 12.66 -7.72 21.47
N ALA A 103 13.98 -7.56 21.34
CA ALA A 103 14.64 -6.29 21.62
C ALA A 103 14.08 -5.13 20.78
N ALA A 104 13.64 -5.42 19.55
CA ALA A 104 12.99 -4.44 18.68
C ALA A 104 11.62 -3.99 19.23
N SER A 105 10.82 -4.91 19.77
CA SER A 105 9.55 -4.58 20.42
C SER A 105 9.75 -3.77 21.69
N ILE A 106 10.73 -4.12 22.52
CA ILE A 106 11.07 -3.37 23.74
C ILE A 106 11.48 -1.94 23.38
N TYR A 107 12.37 -1.77 22.39
CA TYR A 107 12.73 -0.45 21.88
C TYR A 107 11.49 0.34 21.41
N ALA A 108 10.60 -0.31 20.64
CA ALA A 108 9.40 0.35 20.15
C ALA A 108 8.47 0.80 21.28
N PHE A 109 8.30 -0.02 22.34
CA PHE A 109 7.54 0.36 23.53
C PHE A 109 8.16 1.56 24.24
N CYS A 110 9.47 1.55 24.50
CA CYS A 110 10.16 2.66 25.15
C CYS A 110 10.05 3.95 24.35
N PHE A 111 10.30 3.88 23.03
CA PHE A 111 10.19 5.03 22.15
C PHE A 111 8.76 5.58 22.12
N TYR A 112 7.76 4.70 22.01
CA TYR A 112 6.35 5.09 22.01
C TYR A 112 5.93 5.76 23.32
N ILE A 113 6.39 5.30 24.48
CA ILE A 113 6.10 5.94 25.77
C ILE A 113 6.65 7.37 25.79
N VAL A 114 7.92 7.54 25.39
CA VAL A 114 8.56 8.86 25.34
C VAL A 114 7.85 9.79 24.35
N SER A 115 7.56 9.32 23.14
CA SER A 115 6.87 10.14 22.14
C SER A 115 5.43 10.43 22.52
N THR A 116 4.74 9.53 23.23
CA THR A 116 3.40 9.77 23.78
C THR A 116 3.40 10.91 24.80
N VAL A 117 4.40 10.98 25.68
CA VAL A 117 4.52 12.10 26.63
C VAL A 117 4.67 13.42 25.88
N ILE A 118 5.52 13.46 24.84
CA ILE A 118 5.72 14.67 24.01
C ILE A 118 4.41 15.05 23.30
N VAL A 119 3.73 14.09 22.68
CA VAL A 119 2.45 14.29 21.97
C VAL A 119 1.36 14.80 22.92
N LEU A 120 1.28 14.27 24.15
CA LEU A 120 0.31 14.72 25.15
C LEU A 120 0.60 16.14 25.64
N VAL A 121 1.86 16.50 25.87
CA VAL A 121 2.25 17.88 26.25
C VAL A 121 1.86 18.85 25.14
N VAL A 122 2.26 18.56 23.90
CA VAL A 122 1.91 19.40 22.74
C VAL A 122 0.40 19.47 22.56
N GLY A 123 -0.32 18.35 22.69
CA GLY A 123 -1.77 18.30 22.59
C GLY A 123 -2.46 19.16 23.66
N TYR A 124 -2.00 19.09 24.91
CA TYR A 124 -2.54 19.90 26.01
C TYR A 124 -2.33 21.40 25.77
N GLU A 125 -1.13 21.81 25.34
CA GLU A 125 -0.84 23.20 25.02
C GLU A 125 -1.72 23.71 23.87
N ARG A 126 -1.97 22.87 22.86
CA ARG A 126 -2.87 23.21 21.74
C ARG A 126 -4.32 23.33 22.16
N ILE A 127 -4.82 22.42 22.99
CA ILE A 127 -6.18 22.51 23.54
C ILE A 127 -6.35 23.76 24.42
N LYS A 128 -5.32 24.13 25.17
CA LYS A 128 -5.36 25.34 26.02
C LYS A 128 -5.42 26.62 25.19
N VAL A 129 -4.65 26.71 24.11
CA VAL A 129 -4.73 27.84 23.15
C VAL A 129 -6.11 27.88 22.49
N PHE A 130 -6.66 26.72 22.14
CA PHE A 130 -7.99 26.58 21.54
C PHE A 130 -9.13 27.08 22.45
N GLN A 131 -9.02 26.94 23.78
CA GLN A 131 -10.03 27.46 24.72
C GLN A 131 -10.07 29.00 24.80
N THR A 132 -9.03 29.68 24.33
CA THR A 132 -8.93 31.15 24.38
C THR A 132 -9.26 31.85 23.06
N THR A 133 -9.41 31.09 21.97
CA THR A 133 -9.62 31.62 20.63
C THR A 133 -11.11 31.81 20.32
N THR A 134 -11.49 33.02 19.88
CA THR A 134 -12.89 33.37 19.54
C THR A 134 -13.16 33.45 18.04
N LYS A 135 -12.12 33.41 17.19
CA LYS A 135 -12.26 33.46 15.73
C LYS A 135 -12.47 32.08 15.13
N PHE A 136 -13.47 31.96 14.26
CA PHE A 136 -13.86 30.69 13.63
C PHE A 136 -12.76 30.08 12.76
N ASP A 137 -11.97 30.88 12.04
CA ASP A 137 -10.92 30.33 11.18
C ASP A 137 -9.79 29.70 12.00
N GLU A 138 -9.34 30.37 13.06
CA GLU A 138 -8.33 29.86 13.99
C GLU A 138 -8.78 28.55 14.69
N TYR A 139 -10.09 28.36 14.83
CA TYR A 139 -10.69 27.15 15.36
C TYR A 139 -10.53 25.95 14.41
N ILE A 140 -10.72 26.12 13.09
CA ILE A 140 -10.51 25.05 12.09
C ILE A 140 -9.05 24.61 12.06
N TYR A 141 -8.11 25.56 12.10
CA TYR A 141 -6.67 25.24 12.18
C TYR A 141 -6.33 24.47 13.45
N GLY A 142 -6.86 24.87 14.60
CA GLY A 142 -6.67 24.16 15.86
C GLY A 142 -7.14 22.70 15.77
N ILE A 143 -8.28 22.46 15.13
CA ILE A 143 -8.82 21.11 14.91
C ILE A 143 -7.89 20.27 14.03
N LEU A 144 -7.39 20.81 12.91
CA LEU A 144 -6.47 20.06 12.04
C LEU A 144 -5.22 19.60 12.78
N PHE A 145 -4.61 20.47 13.59
CA PHE A 145 -3.45 20.06 14.40
C PHE A 145 -3.75 18.94 15.37
N VAL A 146 -4.91 18.99 16.04
CA VAL A 146 -5.34 17.91 16.94
C VAL A 146 -5.56 16.62 16.16
N ILE A 147 -6.19 16.68 14.98
CA ILE A 147 -6.38 15.54 14.08
C ILE A 147 -5.03 14.93 13.69
N PHE A 148 -4.03 15.74 13.35
CA PHE A 148 -2.68 15.28 13.01
C PHE A 148 -1.93 14.59 14.16
N LEU A 149 -2.34 14.76 15.42
CA LEU A 149 -1.79 14.01 16.56
C LEU A 149 -2.41 12.62 16.71
N VAL A 150 -3.62 12.40 16.17
CA VAL A 150 -4.37 11.12 16.33
C VAL A 150 -3.62 9.90 15.79
N PRO A 151 -2.95 9.93 14.61
CA PRO A 151 -2.24 8.76 14.08
C PRO A 151 -1.19 8.17 15.02
N HIS A 152 -0.61 8.98 15.91
CA HIS A 152 0.33 8.50 16.93
C HIS A 152 -0.30 7.41 17.79
N PHE A 153 -1.53 7.64 18.28
CA PHE A 153 -2.23 6.69 19.15
C PHE A 153 -2.66 5.41 18.42
N TRP A 154 -2.68 5.41 17.09
CA TRP A 154 -3.01 4.23 16.30
C TRP A 154 -1.83 3.27 16.14
N ILE A 155 -0.58 3.71 16.35
CA ILE A 155 0.63 2.90 16.14
C ILE A 155 0.55 1.50 16.77
N PRO A 156 0.14 1.33 18.04
CA PRO A 156 0.05 0.01 18.66
C PRO A 156 -0.97 -0.90 17.95
N PHE A 157 -2.09 -0.33 17.49
CA PHE A 157 -3.18 -1.08 16.88
C PHE A 157 -2.92 -1.41 15.41
N VAL A 158 -2.45 -0.44 14.63
CA VAL A 158 -2.31 -0.52 13.17
C VAL A 158 -0.89 -0.88 12.72
N GLY A 159 0.12 -0.62 13.55
CA GLY A 159 1.51 -1.00 13.29
C GLY A 159 1.85 -2.34 13.95
N TRP A 160 1.86 -2.37 15.29
CA TRP A 160 2.31 -3.55 16.04
C TRP A 160 1.31 -4.70 15.98
N GLY A 161 0.01 -4.39 16.08
CA GLY A 161 -1.06 -5.39 15.97
C GLY A 161 -1.11 -6.11 14.62
N VAL A 162 -0.44 -5.57 13.60
CA VAL A 162 -0.43 -6.09 12.23
C VAL A 162 0.95 -6.69 11.86
N ALA A 163 1.97 -6.47 12.69
CA ALA A 163 3.35 -6.86 12.43
C ALA A 163 3.53 -8.37 12.17
N GLY A 164 2.72 -9.23 12.78
CA GLY A 164 2.71 -10.67 12.51
C GLY A 164 2.29 -10.99 11.08
N GLN A 165 1.20 -10.40 10.59
CA GLN A 165 0.69 -10.62 9.23
C GLN A 165 1.69 -10.09 8.19
N VAL A 166 2.30 -8.94 8.47
CA VAL A 166 3.36 -8.37 7.62
C VAL A 166 4.60 -9.25 7.56
N ALA A 167 5.01 -9.84 8.70
CA ALA A 167 6.14 -10.76 8.74
C ALA A 167 5.90 -12.01 7.87
N ILE A 168 4.68 -12.54 7.89
CA ILE A 168 4.31 -13.67 7.03
C ILE A 168 4.31 -13.27 5.55
N TYR A 169 3.68 -12.14 5.21
CA TYR A 169 3.70 -11.60 3.84
C TYR A 169 5.13 -11.42 3.31
N LYS A 170 6.03 -10.85 4.11
CA LYS A 170 7.43 -10.68 3.70
C LYS A 170 8.17 -12.02 3.56
N THR A 171 7.81 -13.04 4.33
CA THR A 171 8.37 -14.40 4.20
C THR A 171 7.87 -15.10 2.93
N MET A 172 6.62 -14.85 2.51
CA MET A 172 6.05 -15.42 1.27
C MET A 172 6.82 -15.00 0.01
N TRP A 173 7.47 -13.83 0.02
CA TRP A 173 8.34 -13.39 -1.08
C TRP A 173 9.51 -14.34 -1.34
N GLY A 174 10.15 -14.85 -0.28
CA GLY A 174 11.26 -15.81 -0.43
C GLY A 174 10.80 -17.10 -1.12
N ALA A 175 9.69 -17.67 -0.66
CA ALA A 175 9.08 -18.85 -1.27
C ALA A 175 8.68 -18.61 -2.73
N PHE A 176 8.11 -17.45 -3.03
CA PHE A 176 7.75 -17.06 -4.40
C PHE A 176 8.99 -16.93 -5.30
N GLN A 177 10.07 -16.29 -4.86
CA GLN A 177 11.28 -16.13 -5.67
C GLN A 177 11.95 -17.47 -6.00
N VAL A 178 11.94 -18.42 -5.06
CA VAL A 178 12.38 -19.79 -5.32
C VAL A 178 11.50 -20.45 -6.38
N ARG A 179 10.17 -20.39 -6.25
CA ARG A 179 9.23 -20.97 -7.23
C ARG A 179 9.35 -20.33 -8.61
N TYR A 180 9.55 -19.02 -8.66
CA TYR A 180 9.81 -18.28 -9.89
C TYR A 180 11.05 -18.84 -10.59
N TYR A 181 12.16 -19.02 -9.86
CA TYR A 181 13.38 -19.59 -10.41
C TYR A 181 13.17 -21.04 -10.91
N ARG A 182 12.37 -21.85 -10.21
CA ARG A 182 12.05 -23.22 -10.66
C ARG A 182 11.36 -23.25 -12.01
N VAL A 183 10.39 -22.36 -12.21
CA VAL A 183 9.59 -22.34 -13.45
C VAL A 183 10.36 -21.66 -14.58
N THR A 184 10.85 -20.43 -14.37
CA THR A 184 11.41 -19.60 -15.44
C THR A 184 12.91 -19.82 -15.68
N GLY A 185 13.63 -20.36 -14.70
CA GLY A 185 15.09 -20.56 -14.77
C GLY A 185 15.90 -19.28 -14.61
N THR A 186 15.23 -18.16 -14.42
CA THR A 186 15.85 -16.86 -14.20
C THR A 186 15.55 -16.39 -12.79
N SER A 187 16.55 -15.78 -12.13
CA SER A 187 16.31 -15.19 -10.81
C SER A 187 15.52 -13.89 -10.97
N LEU A 188 14.51 -13.70 -10.12
CA LEU A 188 13.70 -12.48 -10.15
C LEU A 188 14.52 -11.29 -9.68
N GLN A 189 14.75 -10.33 -10.57
CA GLN A 189 15.49 -9.12 -10.28
C GLN A 189 14.57 -7.91 -10.18
N PHE A 190 14.89 -7.00 -9.26
CA PHE A 190 14.18 -5.73 -9.08
C PHE A 190 15.06 -4.55 -9.47
N PRO A 191 15.20 -4.25 -10.77
CA PRO A 191 16.01 -3.13 -11.21
C PRO A 191 15.48 -1.82 -10.61
N HIS A 192 16.40 -0.99 -10.12
CA HIS A 192 16.14 0.31 -9.49
C HIS A 192 15.40 0.29 -8.13
N LEU A 193 14.97 -0.85 -7.59
CA LEU A 193 14.21 -0.90 -6.35
C LEU A 193 15.01 -0.36 -5.15
N LYS A 194 16.28 -0.76 -5.02
CA LYS A 194 17.19 -0.23 -4.00
C LYS A 194 17.38 1.28 -4.10
N MET A 195 17.56 1.80 -5.32
CA MET A 195 17.71 3.24 -5.56
C MET A 195 16.44 4.01 -5.20
N LEU A 196 15.27 3.48 -5.57
CA LEU A 196 13.97 4.05 -5.20
C LEU A 196 13.77 4.06 -3.69
N ILE A 197 14.11 2.98 -2.99
CA ILE A 197 14.00 2.91 -1.52
C ILE A 197 14.85 4.00 -0.87
N VAL A 198 16.10 4.17 -1.30
CA VAL A 198 16.98 5.23 -0.78
C VAL A 198 16.41 6.61 -1.09
N PHE A 199 16.01 6.84 -2.35
CA PHE A 199 15.44 8.12 -2.79
C PHE A 199 14.17 8.48 -2.00
N PHE A 200 13.22 7.56 -1.85
CA PHE A 200 12.01 7.78 -1.07
C PHE A 200 12.32 7.92 0.42
N SER A 201 13.23 7.14 0.99
CA SER A 201 13.57 7.26 2.41
C SER A 201 14.13 8.64 2.76
N ILE A 202 15.07 9.15 1.93
CA ILE A 202 15.63 10.50 2.10
C ILE A 202 14.57 11.56 1.77
N GLY A 203 13.83 11.37 0.67
CA GLY A 203 12.77 12.26 0.23
C GLY A 203 11.66 12.43 1.26
N CYS A 204 11.24 11.37 1.94
CA CYS A 204 10.23 11.41 3.00
C CYS A 204 10.71 12.21 4.22
N LEU A 205 11.99 12.08 4.60
CA LEU A 205 12.57 12.84 5.71
C LEU A 205 12.68 14.33 5.36
N VAL A 206 13.18 14.66 4.15
CA VAL A 206 13.28 16.04 3.68
C VAL A 206 11.90 16.65 3.51
N CYS A 207 10.95 15.92 2.93
CA CYS A 207 9.56 16.37 2.76
C CYS A 207 8.91 16.65 4.12
N ALA A 208 9.14 15.81 5.14
CA ALA A 208 8.65 16.07 6.49
C ALA A 208 9.23 17.37 7.08
N ILE A 209 10.53 17.64 6.88
CA ILE A 209 11.17 18.88 7.33
C ILE A 209 10.58 20.08 6.58
N VAL A 210 10.51 20.02 5.25
CA VAL A 210 9.98 21.10 4.41
C VAL A 210 8.53 21.40 4.77
N PHE A 211 7.69 20.37 4.87
CA PHE A 211 6.28 20.52 5.24
C PHE A 211 6.13 21.17 6.63
N LEU A 212 6.93 20.75 7.61
CA LEU A 212 6.91 21.37 8.94
C LEU A 212 7.43 22.80 8.98
N LEU A 213 8.47 23.11 8.21
CA LEU A 213 8.98 24.48 8.09
C LEU A 213 7.97 25.37 7.38
N SER A 214 7.32 24.88 6.32
CA SER A 214 6.21 25.56 5.67
C SER A 214 5.09 25.82 6.67
N LEU A 215 4.65 24.82 7.44
CA LEU A 215 3.63 25.03 8.47
C LEU A 215 4.09 26.02 9.55
N SER A 216 5.34 25.92 10.01
CA SER A 216 5.86 26.81 11.06
C SER A 216 6.01 28.26 10.60
N PHE A 217 6.23 28.50 9.31
CA PHE A 217 6.34 29.85 8.74
C PHE A 217 4.98 30.43 8.39
N LEU A 218 4.08 29.59 7.85
CA LEU A 218 2.75 30.00 7.39
C LEU A 218 1.76 30.18 8.55
N LEU A 219 2.00 29.56 9.71
CA LEU A 219 1.12 29.66 10.87
C LEU A 219 1.76 30.44 12.02
N GLU A 220 1.24 31.65 12.26
CA GLU A 220 1.59 32.44 13.45
C GLU A 220 1.24 31.66 14.74
N GLY A 221 2.20 31.59 15.67
CA GLY A 221 2.04 30.87 16.95
C GLY A 221 2.58 29.43 16.98
N PHE A 222 3.37 29.03 15.98
CA PHE A 222 4.05 27.73 15.98
C PHE A 222 5.45 27.82 16.62
N ALA A 223 5.55 27.55 17.93
CA ALA A 223 6.87 27.38 18.53
C ALA A 223 7.57 26.14 17.94
N LEU A 224 8.84 26.30 17.54
CA LEU A 224 9.63 25.25 16.89
C LEU A 224 9.68 23.95 17.71
N TRP A 225 9.59 24.01 19.04
CA TRP A 225 9.57 22.80 19.88
C TRP A 225 8.37 21.90 19.62
N HIS A 226 7.19 22.46 19.28
CA HIS A 226 6.02 21.65 18.94
C HIS A 226 6.23 20.83 17.65
N THR A 227 7.13 21.25 16.75
CA THR A 227 7.40 20.52 15.49
C THR A 227 7.94 19.11 15.74
N SER A 228 8.56 18.87 16.89
CA SER A 228 9.15 17.58 17.25
C SER A 228 8.13 16.43 17.27
N ALA A 229 6.93 16.67 17.82
CA ALA A 229 5.85 15.68 17.85
C ALA A 229 5.33 15.35 16.45
N TYR A 230 5.11 16.38 15.63
CA TYR A 230 4.60 16.23 14.27
C TYR A 230 5.63 15.62 13.32
N TYR A 231 6.93 15.84 13.55
CA TYR A 231 8.00 15.27 12.72
C TYR A 231 7.96 13.76 12.66
N HIS A 232 7.79 13.10 13.81
CA HIS A 232 7.67 11.64 13.86
C HIS A 232 6.43 11.16 13.11
N ILE A 233 5.28 11.82 13.31
CA ILE A 233 4.01 11.43 12.71
C ILE A 233 4.02 11.61 11.19
N ILE A 234 4.46 12.76 10.69
CA ILE A 234 4.53 13.05 9.26
C ILE A 234 5.54 12.13 8.56
N THR A 235 6.70 11.91 9.19
CA THR A 235 7.70 10.96 8.67
C THR A 235 7.10 9.55 8.57
N MET A 236 6.35 9.12 9.59
CA MET A 236 5.65 7.83 9.58
C MET A 236 4.61 7.75 8.45
N LEU A 237 3.77 8.78 8.25
CA LEU A 237 2.76 8.80 7.18
C LEU A 237 3.41 8.67 5.80
N ASN A 238 4.44 9.49 5.55
CA ASN A 238 5.22 9.45 4.32
C ASN A 238 5.88 8.08 4.08
N MET A 239 6.47 7.50 5.14
CA MET A 239 7.15 6.21 5.04
C MET A 239 6.16 5.06 4.77
N ASN A 240 4.94 5.12 5.32
CA ASN A 240 3.89 4.15 4.98
C ASN A 240 3.47 4.25 3.51
N SER A 241 3.27 5.46 2.98
CA SER A 241 2.99 5.65 1.55
C SER A 241 4.10 5.07 0.67
N ALA A 242 5.37 5.37 1.01
CA ALA A 242 6.52 4.80 0.32
C ALA A 242 6.55 3.27 0.39
N LEU A 243 6.29 2.69 1.57
CA LEU A 243 6.21 1.24 1.74
C LEU A 243 5.16 0.62 0.82
N TRP A 244 3.96 1.20 0.75
CA TRP A 244 2.92 0.72 -0.16
C TRP A 244 3.39 0.75 -1.62
N TYR A 245 3.90 1.90 -2.06
CA TYR A 245 4.39 2.11 -3.42
C TYR A 245 5.45 1.06 -3.80
N ILE A 246 6.43 0.83 -2.91
CA ILE A 246 7.55 -0.09 -3.15
C ILE A 246 7.05 -1.54 -3.24
N ASN A 247 6.14 -1.97 -2.36
CA ASN A 247 5.58 -3.33 -2.42
C ASN A 247 4.75 -3.54 -3.71
N SER A 248 3.87 -2.59 -4.04
CA SER A 248 3.03 -2.65 -5.25
C SER A 248 3.88 -2.64 -6.53
N ARG A 249 4.95 -1.84 -6.55
CA ARG A 249 5.92 -1.83 -7.65
C ARG A 249 6.70 -3.14 -7.75
N GLY A 250 7.06 -3.75 -6.62
CA GLY A 250 7.67 -5.08 -6.59
C GLY A 250 6.80 -6.13 -7.27
N ILE A 251 5.50 -6.16 -6.93
CA ILE A 251 4.54 -7.08 -7.56
C ILE A 251 4.40 -6.79 -9.06
N ARG A 252 4.32 -5.51 -9.44
CA ARG A 252 4.27 -5.13 -10.86
C ARG A 252 5.46 -5.64 -11.64
N VAL A 253 6.69 -5.45 -11.13
CA VAL A 253 7.91 -5.95 -11.78
C VAL A 253 7.92 -7.48 -11.84
N ALA A 254 7.50 -8.15 -10.77
CA ALA A 254 7.37 -9.61 -10.75
C ALA A 254 6.38 -10.10 -11.81
N SER A 255 5.23 -9.44 -11.96
CA SER A 255 4.25 -9.75 -13.00
C SER A 255 4.81 -9.55 -14.39
N SER A 256 5.39 -8.38 -14.68
CA SER A 256 5.95 -8.10 -16.00
C SER A 256 7.07 -9.09 -16.36
N SER A 257 7.90 -9.50 -15.40
CA SER A 257 8.92 -10.52 -15.64
C SER A 257 8.32 -11.91 -15.85
N LEU A 258 7.26 -12.28 -15.11
CA LEU A 258 6.52 -13.53 -15.31
C LEU A 258 5.91 -13.59 -16.70
N SER A 259 5.17 -12.56 -17.12
CA SER A 259 4.53 -12.50 -18.44
C SER A 259 5.54 -12.52 -19.57
N ARG A 260 6.69 -11.84 -19.42
CA ARG A 260 7.77 -11.87 -20.40
C ARG A 260 8.36 -13.28 -20.55
N CYS A 261 8.69 -13.95 -19.45
CA CYS A 261 9.20 -15.32 -19.48
C CYS A 261 8.16 -16.29 -20.05
N PHE A 262 6.89 -16.12 -19.67
CA PHE A 262 5.81 -16.94 -20.20
C PHE A 262 5.70 -16.83 -21.73
N ARG A 263 5.70 -15.60 -22.25
CA ARG A 263 5.65 -15.35 -23.69
C ARG A 263 6.86 -15.92 -24.43
N GLN A 264 8.05 -15.78 -23.87
CA GLN A 264 9.28 -16.34 -24.45
C GLN A 264 9.22 -17.87 -24.49
N ASP A 265 8.80 -18.49 -23.41
CA ASP A 265 8.76 -19.95 -23.34
C ASP A 265 7.66 -20.53 -24.23
N VAL A 266 6.47 -19.93 -24.27
CA VAL A 266 5.37 -20.34 -25.16
C VAL A 266 5.78 -20.26 -26.64
N ALA A 267 6.63 -19.30 -27.01
CA ALA A 267 7.16 -19.18 -28.37
C ALA A 267 8.15 -20.30 -28.74
N ILE A 268 8.77 -20.93 -27.75
CA ILE A 268 9.71 -22.05 -27.93
C ILE A 268 8.96 -23.39 -27.86
N GLU A 269 8.17 -23.57 -26.81
CA GLU A 269 7.48 -24.81 -26.47
C GLU A 269 6.11 -24.49 -25.83
N CYS A 270 5.03 -24.86 -26.50
CA CYS A 270 3.67 -24.69 -26.01
C CYS A 270 3.08 -26.06 -25.62
N THR A 271 3.32 -26.50 -24.39
CA THR A 271 2.84 -27.79 -23.85
C THR A 271 1.98 -27.60 -22.60
N ALA A 272 1.04 -28.52 -22.36
CA ALA A 272 0.13 -28.47 -21.21
C ALA A 272 0.88 -28.37 -19.88
N ALA A 273 1.98 -29.13 -19.71
CA ALA A 273 2.80 -29.08 -18.51
C ALA A 273 3.40 -27.68 -18.26
N MET A 274 3.82 -27.00 -19.33
CA MET A 274 4.40 -25.67 -19.25
C MET A 274 3.35 -24.62 -18.87
N ILE A 275 2.19 -24.66 -19.53
CA ILE A 275 1.07 -23.75 -19.22
C ILE A 275 0.60 -23.96 -17.78
N SER A 276 0.54 -25.20 -17.31
CA SER A 276 0.19 -25.51 -15.92
C SER A 276 1.17 -24.90 -14.92
N ARG A 277 2.48 -24.99 -15.19
CA ARG A 277 3.53 -24.40 -14.34
C ARG A 277 3.38 -22.87 -14.24
N TYR A 278 3.13 -22.21 -15.36
CA TYR A 278 2.88 -20.76 -15.37
C TYR A 278 1.56 -20.38 -14.70
N ARG A 279 0.51 -21.18 -14.84
CA ARG A 279 -0.76 -21.00 -14.12
C ARG A 279 -0.55 -21.03 -12.60
N PHE A 280 0.15 -22.03 -12.09
CA PHE A 280 0.49 -22.10 -10.67
C PHE A 280 1.36 -20.93 -10.23
N LEU A 281 2.35 -20.53 -11.02
CA LEU A 281 3.20 -19.39 -10.69
C LEU A 281 2.40 -18.08 -10.64
N TRP A 282 1.48 -17.88 -11.57
CA TRP A 282 0.57 -16.73 -11.59
C TRP A 282 -0.39 -16.74 -10.39
N LEU A 283 -0.94 -17.90 -10.02
CA LEU A 283 -1.76 -18.03 -8.81
C LEU A 283 -0.99 -17.64 -7.54
N ASN A 284 0.27 -18.06 -7.42
CA ASN A 284 1.14 -17.66 -6.30
C ASN A 284 1.40 -16.14 -6.30
N LEU A 285 1.54 -15.51 -7.47
CA LEU A 285 1.71 -14.06 -7.57
C LEU A 285 0.41 -13.32 -7.20
N SER A 286 -0.74 -13.82 -7.64
CA SER A 286 -2.07 -13.29 -7.27
C SER A 286 -2.29 -13.39 -5.76
N GLU A 287 -1.96 -14.54 -5.16
CA GLU A 287 -1.99 -14.73 -3.70
C GLU A 287 -1.08 -13.73 -2.98
N LEU A 288 0.12 -13.45 -3.50
CA LEU A 288 1.03 -12.47 -2.93
C LEU A 288 0.47 -11.03 -2.99
N LEU A 289 -0.25 -10.69 -4.05
CA LEU A 289 -0.94 -9.39 -4.19
C LEU A 289 -2.12 -9.26 -3.23
N GLN A 290 -2.92 -10.30 -3.08
CA GLN A 290 -4.00 -10.33 -2.09
C GLN A 290 -3.44 -10.29 -0.66
N ALA A 291 -2.35 -11.01 -0.39
CA ALA A 291 -1.67 -10.99 0.89
C ALA A 291 -1.11 -9.60 1.25
N LEU A 292 -0.64 -8.82 0.26
CA LEU A 292 -0.27 -7.41 0.48
C LEU A 292 -1.47 -6.59 0.99
N GLY A 293 -2.61 -6.67 0.31
CA GLY A 293 -3.84 -5.99 0.70
C GLY A 293 -4.32 -6.39 2.09
N ASN A 294 -4.38 -7.69 2.34
CA ASN A 294 -4.89 -8.25 3.58
C ASN A 294 -3.95 -8.02 4.77
N ALA A 295 -2.64 -8.19 4.58
CA ALA A 295 -1.66 -8.04 5.65
C ALA A 295 -1.55 -6.60 6.14
N TYR A 296 -1.87 -5.59 5.33
CA TYR A 296 -1.88 -4.20 5.78
C TYR A 296 -3.28 -3.57 5.80
N ALA A 297 -4.33 -4.38 5.73
CA ALA A 297 -5.71 -3.90 5.63
C ALA A 297 -6.06 -2.88 6.71
N ARG A 298 -5.74 -3.19 7.97
CA ARG A 298 -6.01 -2.30 9.10
C ARG A 298 -5.23 -0.98 8.99
N THR A 299 -3.94 -1.05 8.65
CA THR A 299 -3.08 0.13 8.48
C THR A 299 -3.62 1.05 7.41
N TYR A 300 -3.86 0.53 6.20
CA TYR A 300 -4.27 1.39 5.09
C TYR A 300 -5.75 1.79 5.11
N SER A 301 -6.64 1.02 5.74
CA SER A 301 -8.01 1.48 6.00
C SER A 301 -8.01 2.71 6.89
N THR A 302 -7.28 2.67 8.01
CA THR A 302 -7.17 3.84 8.91
C THR A 302 -6.45 5.01 8.25
N TYR A 303 -5.40 4.74 7.46
CA TYR A 303 -4.68 5.74 6.68
C TYR A 303 -5.60 6.44 5.66
N CYS A 304 -6.41 5.67 4.93
CA CYS A 304 -7.36 6.21 3.95
C CYS A 304 -8.42 7.11 4.62
N LEU A 305 -8.98 6.68 5.75
CA LEU A 305 -9.93 7.48 6.53
C LEU A 305 -9.29 8.76 7.06
N PHE A 306 -8.05 8.67 7.54
CA PHE A 306 -7.30 9.83 8.00
C PHE A 306 -7.08 10.84 6.87
N MET A 307 -6.62 10.40 5.70
CA MET A 307 -6.43 11.29 4.55
C MET A 307 -7.75 11.94 4.11
N PHE A 308 -8.83 11.17 4.06
CA PHE A 308 -10.16 11.67 3.70
C PHE A 308 -10.63 12.79 4.63
N VAL A 309 -10.52 12.60 5.95
CA VAL A 309 -10.93 13.60 6.95
C VAL A 309 -10.08 14.87 6.83
N ASN A 310 -8.75 14.74 6.71
CA ASN A 310 -7.87 15.92 6.59
C ASN A 310 -8.14 16.70 5.31
N ILE A 311 -8.30 16.03 4.16
CA ILE A 311 -8.66 16.70 2.90
C ILE A 311 -9.99 17.46 3.05
N THR A 312 -11.00 16.84 3.67
CA THR A 312 -12.31 17.48 3.85
C THR A 312 -12.23 18.73 4.72
N VAL A 313 -11.56 18.62 5.88
CA VAL A 313 -11.44 19.73 6.83
C VAL A 313 -10.54 20.84 6.26
N ALA A 314 -9.45 20.50 5.58
CA ALA A 314 -8.54 21.47 4.99
C ALA A 314 -9.19 22.25 3.83
N ILE A 315 -9.93 21.58 2.93
CA ILE A 315 -10.67 22.27 1.87
C ILE A 315 -11.77 23.15 2.47
N TYR A 316 -12.50 22.66 3.47
CA TYR A 316 -13.52 23.46 4.13
C TYR A 316 -12.93 24.72 4.77
N GLY A 317 -11.81 24.59 5.49
CA GLY A 317 -11.11 25.72 6.08
C GLY A 317 -10.63 26.72 5.02
N ALA A 318 -10.07 26.25 3.92
CA ALA A 318 -9.60 27.11 2.84
C ALA A 318 -10.75 27.87 2.18
N LEU A 319 -11.88 27.20 1.91
CA LEU A 319 -13.06 27.85 1.34
C LEU A 319 -13.74 28.80 2.35
N SER A 320 -13.71 28.47 3.64
CA SER A 320 -14.23 29.31 4.72
C SER A 320 -13.52 30.66 4.75
N GLU A 321 -12.19 30.67 4.75
CA GLU A 321 -11.39 31.90 4.79
C GLU A 321 -11.59 32.75 3.53
N ILE A 322 -11.60 32.12 2.35
CA ILE A 322 -11.83 32.82 1.06
C ILE A 322 -13.19 33.53 1.05
N ILE A 323 -14.23 32.95 1.68
CA ILE A 323 -15.56 33.55 1.76
C ILE A 323 -15.58 34.76 2.70
N ASP A 324 -14.86 34.72 3.81
CA ASP A 324 -14.93 35.75 4.85
C ASP A 324 -14.07 36.98 4.53
N HIS A 325 -12.90 36.78 3.90
CA HIS A 325 -11.94 37.86 3.61
C HIS A 325 -11.83 38.21 2.12
N GLY A 326 -12.51 37.48 1.23
CA GLY A 326 -12.30 37.58 -0.22
C GLY A 326 -11.00 36.90 -0.65
N PHE A 327 -10.62 37.00 -1.94
CA PHE A 327 -9.40 36.38 -2.48
C PHE A 327 -8.14 37.17 -2.06
N GLY A 328 -7.83 37.18 -0.76
CA GLY A 328 -6.64 37.80 -0.22
C GLY A 328 -5.73 36.71 0.32
N PHE A 329 -4.70 36.31 -0.45
CA PHE A 329 -3.73 35.26 -0.12
C PHE A 329 -3.15 35.40 1.29
N SER A 330 -3.87 34.91 2.29
CA SER A 330 -3.44 34.89 3.66
C SER A 330 -2.44 33.74 3.82
N PHE A 331 -1.42 33.91 4.67
CA PHE A 331 -0.46 32.85 4.95
C PHE A 331 -1.15 31.58 5.46
N LYS A 332 -2.27 31.74 6.16
CA LYS A 332 -3.13 30.66 6.64
C LYS A 332 -3.71 29.85 5.47
N GLU A 333 -4.45 30.50 4.56
CA GLU A 333 -5.09 29.86 3.39
C GLU A 333 -4.10 29.01 2.58
N ILE A 334 -2.89 29.54 2.36
CA ILE A 334 -1.83 28.84 1.64
C ILE A 334 -1.44 27.55 2.38
N GLY A 335 -1.37 27.57 3.70
CA GLY A 335 -1.10 26.39 4.53
C GLY A 335 -2.14 25.26 4.35
N LEU A 336 -3.44 25.59 4.31
CA LEU A 336 -4.50 24.60 4.10
C LEU A 336 -4.52 24.03 2.68
N ILE A 337 -4.21 24.86 1.68
CA ILE A 337 -4.09 24.40 0.30
C ILE A 337 -2.90 23.44 0.18
N VAL A 338 -1.76 23.76 0.80
CA VAL A 338 -0.58 22.89 0.82
C VAL A 338 -0.92 21.55 1.49
N ASP A 339 -1.62 21.56 2.63
CA ASP A 339 -2.06 20.33 3.31
C ASP A 339 -3.01 19.48 2.45
N THR A 340 -3.98 20.13 1.80
CA THR A 340 -4.93 19.48 0.89
C THR A 340 -4.20 18.79 -0.26
N VAL A 341 -3.27 19.49 -0.92
CA VAL A 341 -2.49 18.95 -2.04
C VAL A 341 -1.61 17.79 -1.56
N TYR A 342 -0.99 17.92 -0.40
CA TYR A 342 -0.16 16.88 0.20
C TYR A 342 -0.97 15.61 0.51
N CYS A 343 -2.07 15.71 1.26
CA CYS A 343 -2.92 14.58 1.59
C CYS A 343 -3.55 13.94 0.35
N SER A 344 -3.96 14.74 -0.63
CA SER A 344 -4.51 14.26 -1.90
C SER A 344 -3.48 13.48 -2.72
N THR A 345 -2.23 13.96 -2.75
CA THR A 345 -1.13 13.26 -3.44
C THR A 345 -0.85 11.91 -2.81
N LEU A 346 -0.84 11.84 -1.48
CA LEU A 346 -0.64 10.58 -0.76
C LEU A 346 -1.77 9.57 -1.00
N LEU A 347 -3.03 10.02 -1.00
CA LEU A 347 -4.18 9.18 -1.32
C LEU A 347 -4.16 8.72 -2.78
N PHE A 348 -3.79 9.60 -3.71
CA PHE A 348 -3.62 9.26 -5.13
C PHE A 348 -2.57 8.18 -5.32
N ILE A 349 -1.38 8.32 -4.71
CA ILE A 349 -0.33 7.30 -4.78
C ILE A 349 -0.85 5.95 -4.28
N PHE A 350 -1.53 5.93 -3.13
CA PHE A 350 -2.08 4.69 -2.58
C PHE A 350 -3.03 3.98 -3.55
N CYS A 351 -4.01 4.69 -4.12
CA CYS A 351 -5.01 4.12 -5.03
C CYS A 351 -4.42 3.76 -6.40
N ASP A 352 -3.60 4.63 -6.98
CA ASP A 352 -3.04 4.45 -8.33
C ASP A 352 -2.08 3.26 -8.38
N CYS A 353 -1.25 3.08 -7.35
CA CYS A 353 -0.30 1.98 -7.30
C CYS A 353 -0.99 0.62 -7.19
N SER A 354 -2.02 0.52 -6.35
CA SER A 354 -2.81 -0.70 -6.19
C SER A 354 -3.55 -1.07 -7.48
N HIS A 355 -4.14 -0.07 -8.15
CA HIS A 355 -4.82 -0.26 -9.42
C HIS A 355 -3.86 -0.75 -10.50
N ASN A 356 -2.70 -0.10 -10.65
CA ASN A 356 -1.68 -0.49 -11.61
C ASN A 356 -1.10 -1.89 -11.32
N ALA A 357 -0.93 -2.27 -10.05
CA ALA A 357 -0.47 -3.61 -9.68
C ALA A 357 -1.51 -4.69 -10.06
N THR A 358 -2.78 -4.45 -9.72
CA THR A 358 -3.91 -5.34 -10.05
C THR A 358 -4.02 -5.55 -11.56
N LEU A 359 -4.03 -4.47 -12.34
CA LEU A 359 -4.11 -4.53 -13.80
C LEU A 359 -2.95 -5.30 -14.41
N GLN A 360 -1.73 -5.06 -13.94
CA GLN A 360 -0.53 -5.69 -14.50
C GLN A 360 -0.44 -7.19 -14.18
N VAL A 361 -0.99 -7.66 -13.06
CA VAL A 361 -1.08 -9.10 -12.76
C VAL A 361 -2.07 -9.79 -13.68
N ALA A 362 -3.21 -9.18 -13.98
CA ALA A 362 -4.22 -9.76 -14.87
C ALA A 362 -3.81 -9.69 -16.35
N GLN A 363 -3.53 -8.48 -16.87
CA GLN A 363 -3.36 -8.23 -18.30
C GLN A 363 -2.13 -8.93 -18.89
N GLY A 364 -1.00 -8.93 -18.17
CA GLY A 364 0.26 -9.43 -18.73
C GLY A 364 0.20 -10.90 -19.15
N VAL A 365 -0.53 -11.73 -18.40
CA VAL A 365 -0.72 -13.16 -18.74
C VAL A 365 -1.84 -13.34 -19.76
N GLN A 366 -2.95 -12.60 -19.64
CA GLN A 366 -4.06 -12.63 -20.60
C GLN A 366 -3.58 -12.34 -22.03
N ASP A 367 -2.77 -11.30 -22.22
CA ASP A 367 -2.21 -10.94 -23.52
C ASP A 367 -1.42 -12.09 -24.16
N THR A 368 -0.70 -12.85 -23.33
CA THR A 368 0.07 -14.01 -23.80
C THR A 368 -0.84 -15.18 -24.14
N LEU A 369 -1.82 -15.50 -23.29
CA LEU A 369 -2.78 -16.59 -23.54
C LEU A 369 -3.60 -16.35 -24.81
N LEU A 370 -4.07 -15.12 -25.03
CA LEU A 370 -4.84 -14.74 -26.21
C LEU A 370 -4.00 -14.74 -27.50
N SER A 371 -2.67 -14.66 -27.39
CA SER A 371 -1.77 -14.73 -28.55
C SER A 371 -1.53 -16.16 -29.06
N ILE A 372 -1.91 -17.19 -28.28
CA ILE A 372 -1.71 -18.59 -28.63
C ILE A 372 -2.76 -19.02 -29.65
N ASN A 373 -2.30 -19.58 -30.78
CA ASN A 373 -3.19 -20.14 -31.77
C ASN A 373 -3.69 -21.54 -31.34
N LEU A 374 -4.89 -21.59 -30.76
CA LEU A 374 -5.52 -22.82 -30.25
C LEU A 374 -5.62 -23.93 -31.33
N LEU A 375 -5.77 -23.58 -32.61
CA LEU A 375 -5.90 -24.56 -33.71
C LEU A 375 -4.61 -25.35 -33.97
N LYS A 376 -3.46 -24.83 -33.50
CA LYS A 376 -2.14 -25.46 -33.70
C LYS A 376 -1.66 -26.23 -32.47
N VAL A 377 -2.48 -26.29 -31.43
CA VAL A 377 -2.12 -26.80 -30.11
C VAL A 377 -2.95 -28.06 -29.83
N ASP A 378 -2.36 -29.02 -29.12
CA ASP A 378 -2.98 -30.29 -28.76
C ASP A 378 -4.11 -30.11 -27.73
N GLN A 379 -5.07 -31.05 -27.71
CA GLN A 379 -6.24 -31.00 -26.82
C GLN A 379 -5.91 -30.83 -25.31
N PRO A 380 -4.91 -31.50 -24.71
CA PRO A 380 -4.64 -31.31 -23.29
C PRO A 380 -4.07 -29.91 -23.01
N THR A 381 -3.34 -29.30 -23.95
CA THR A 381 -2.83 -27.94 -23.81
C THR A 381 -3.95 -26.91 -23.97
N GLN A 382 -4.89 -27.12 -24.91
CA GLN A 382 -6.12 -26.31 -25.00
C GLN A 382 -6.90 -26.32 -23.68
N LYS A 383 -7.11 -27.51 -23.09
CA LYS A 383 -7.79 -27.65 -21.80
C LYS A 383 -7.06 -26.91 -20.66
N GLU A 384 -5.72 -26.93 -20.64
CA GLU A 384 -4.97 -26.19 -19.63
C GLU A 384 -5.03 -24.66 -19.83
N ILE A 385 -5.11 -24.19 -21.08
CA ILE A 385 -5.35 -22.77 -21.39
C ILE A 385 -6.73 -22.35 -20.85
N ASP A 386 -7.77 -23.15 -21.09
CA ASP A 386 -9.11 -22.89 -20.57
C ASP A 386 -9.11 -22.85 -19.04
N LEU A 387 -8.43 -23.80 -18.39
CA LEU A 387 -8.26 -23.81 -16.93
C LEU A 387 -7.48 -22.58 -16.42
N PHE A 388 -6.55 -22.03 -17.20
CA PHE A 388 -5.82 -20.82 -16.84
C PHE A 388 -6.73 -19.59 -16.97
N ILE A 389 -7.45 -19.43 -18.08
CA ILE A 389 -8.40 -18.33 -18.26
C ILE A 389 -9.46 -18.37 -17.15
N GLN A 390 -10.02 -19.55 -16.87
CA GLN A 390 -10.97 -19.74 -15.79
C GLN A 390 -10.36 -19.40 -14.41
N ALA A 391 -9.10 -19.74 -14.18
CA ALA A 391 -8.42 -19.37 -12.93
C ALA A 391 -8.26 -17.85 -12.79
N ILE A 392 -8.04 -17.13 -13.90
CA ILE A 392 -7.95 -15.67 -13.91
C ILE A 392 -9.31 -15.04 -13.62
N GLU A 393 -10.38 -15.57 -14.21
CA GLU A 393 -11.75 -15.08 -14.00
C GLU A 393 -12.27 -15.35 -12.58
N MET A 394 -12.00 -16.56 -12.06
CA MET A 394 -12.50 -16.99 -10.75
C MET A 394 -11.74 -16.37 -9.57
N ASN A 395 -10.46 -15.99 -9.76
CA ASN A 395 -9.62 -15.40 -8.71
C ASN A 395 -8.94 -14.12 -9.22
N PRO A 396 -9.71 -13.03 -9.41
CA PRO A 396 -9.13 -11.78 -9.87
C PRO A 396 -8.12 -11.27 -8.84
N ALA A 397 -6.95 -10.86 -9.31
CA ALA A 397 -5.82 -10.44 -8.48
C ALA A 397 -6.03 -9.03 -7.91
N ILE A 398 -7.14 -8.80 -7.19
CA ILE A 398 -7.55 -7.48 -6.70
C ILE A 398 -6.93 -7.23 -5.33
N VAL A 399 -6.38 -6.02 -5.15
CA VAL A 399 -5.96 -5.54 -3.84
C VAL A 399 -7.19 -5.15 -3.02
N SER A 400 -7.56 -6.01 -2.07
CA SER A 400 -8.66 -5.77 -1.12
C SER A 400 -8.14 -5.58 0.30
N LEU A 401 -8.73 -4.64 1.04
CA LEU A 401 -8.45 -4.43 2.47
C LEU A 401 -9.33 -5.37 3.29
N LYS A 402 -9.07 -6.70 3.28
CA LYS A 402 -9.90 -7.72 3.96
C LYS A 402 -11.40 -7.65 3.61
N GLY A 403 -11.73 -7.27 2.38
CA GLY A 403 -13.12 -7.14 1.92
C GLY A 403 -13.86 -5.88 2.37
N TYR A 404 -13.21 -4.96 3.10
CA TYR A 404 -13.81 -3.67 3.46
C TYR A 404 -13.93 -2.73 2.26
N ALA A 405 -12.89 -2.69 1.44
CA ALA A 405 -12.84 -1.88 0.22
C ALA A 405 -11.82 -2.47 -0.76
N GLU A 406 -12.11 -2.31 -2.05
CA GLU A 406 -11.14 -2.55 -3.12
C GLU A 406 -10.32 -1.29 -3.33
N VAL A 407 -8.99 -1.44 -3.35
CA VAL A 407 -8.09 -0.31 -3.53
C VAL A 407 -7.85 -0.10 -5.01
N ASN A 408 -8.68 0.73 -5.63
CA ASN A 408 -8.59 1.07 -7.05
C ASN A 408 -8.79 2.59 -7.27
N ARG A 409 -8.73 3.04 -8.52
CA ARG A 409 -9.00 4.45 -8.87
C ARG A 409 -10.46 4.86 -8.62
N GLU A 410 -11.39 3.91 -8.55
CA GLU A 410 -12.79 4.19 -8.22
C GLU A 410 -12.97 4.57 -6.75
N LEU A 411 -12.19 3.99 -5.84
CA LEU A 411 -12.15 4.41 -4.45
C LEU A 411 -11.74 5.89 -4.34
N LEU A 412 -10.79 6.33 -5.18
CA LEU A 412 -10.37 7.73 -5.23
C LEU A 412 -11.50 8.63 -5.75
N THR A 413 -12.13 8.29 -6.89
CA THR A 413 -13.22 9.10 -7.45
C THR A 413 -14.44 9.15 -6.52
N SER A 414 -14.79 8.03 -5.89
CA SER A 414 -15.85 7.95 -4.87
C SER A 414 -15.55 8.81 -3.65
N SER A 415 -14.29 8.79 -3.18
CA SER A 415 -13.84 9.65 -2.08
C SER A 415 -13.95 11.12 -2.45
N ILE A 416 -13.46 11.54 -3.62
CA ILE A 416 -13.56 12.93 -4.09
C ILE A 416 -15.02 13.38 -4.19
N ALA A 417 -15.90 12.54 -4.75
CA ALA A 417 -17.32 12.85 -4.85
C ALA A 417 -17.95 13.05 -3.46
N THR A 418 -17.61 12.19 -2.51
CA THR A 418 -18.11 12.27 -1.14
C THR A 418 -17.60 13.53 -0.42
N ILE A 419 -16.32 13.88 -0.59
CA ILE A 419 -15.74 15.14 -0.08
C ILE A 419 -16.50 16.34 -0.66
N ALA A 420 -16.72 16.36 -1.98
CA ALA A 420 -17.46 17.45 -2.63
C ALA A 420 -18.89 17.59 -2.08
N ILE A 421 -19.61 16.48 -1.88
CA ILE A 421 -20.96 16.49 -1.28
C ILE A 421 -20.91 17.06 0.14
N TYR A 422 -19.99 16.60 0.99
CA TYR A 422 -19.86 17.13 2.36
C TYR A 422 -19.50 18.61 2.37
N LEU A 423 -18.60 19.05 1.48
CA LEU A 423 -18.23 20.46 1.35
C LEU A 423 -19.42 21.34 0.94
N ILE A 424 -20.22 20.90 -0.04
CA ILE A 424 -21.43 21.63 -0.45
C ILE A 424 -22.37 21.81 0.74
N VAL A 425 -22.61 20.74 1.50
CA VAL A 425 -23.49 20.79 2.68
C VAL A 425 -22.94 21.74 3.75
N LEU A 426 -21.65 21.65 4.08
CA LEU A 426 -21.01 22.51 5.08
C LEU A 426 -21.01 23.99 4.67
N LEU A 427 -20.79 24.27 3.38
CA LEU A 427 -20.85 25.63 2.84
C LEU A 427 -22.27 26.19 2.88
N GLN A 428 -23.28 25.38 2.56
CA GLN A 428 -24.69 25.80 2.68
C GLN A 428 -25.06 26.19 4.11
N PHE A 429 -24.62 25.40 5.11
CA PHE A 429 -24.82 25.74 6.51
C PHE A 429 -24.14 27.07 6.88
N LYS A 430 -22.90 27.29 6.43
CA LYS A 430 -22.19 28.56 6.67
C LYS A 430 -22.92 29.75 6.04
N LEU A 431 -23.30 29.66 4.77
CA LEU A 431 -24.02 30.72 4.07
C LEU A 431 -25.38 31.02 4.71
N SER A 432 -26.09 29.98 5.17
CA SER A 432 -27.35 30.15 5.90
C SER A 432 -27.14 30.89 7.22
N LEU A 433 -26.07 30.61 7.96
CA LEU A 433 -25.74 31.29 9.21
C LEU A 433 -25.38 32.77 8.96
N ILE A 434 -24.58 33.05 7.93
CA ILE A 434 -24.24 34.42 7.52
C ILE A 434 -25.53 35.18 7.15
N SER A 435 -26.42 34.56 6.37
CA SER A 435 -27.69 35.17 5.97
C SER A 435 -28.61 35.49 7.16
N GLN A 436 -28.53 34.74 8.26
CA GLN A 436 -29.29 35.00 9.49
C GLN A 436 -28.66 36.10 10.37
N GLN A 437 -27.35 36.31 10.28
CA GLN A 437 -26.62 37.34 11.02
C GLN A 437 -26.74 38.74 10.41
N ILE A 438 -27.16 38.87 9.15
CA ILE A 438 -27.48 40.18 8.55
C ILE A 438 -28.74 40.72 9.28
N PRO A 439 -28.65 41.87 9.98
CA PRO A 439 -29.79 42.44 10.70
C PRO A 439 -30.95 42.70 9.74
N ALA A 440 -32.16 42.31 10.15
CA ALA A 440 -33.39 42.54 9.38
C ALA A 440 -33.56 44.01 8.95
N GLU A 441 -33.04 44.97 9.73
CA GLU A 441 -33.02 46.41 9.43
C GLU A 441 -32.24 46.77 8.15
N ILE A 442 -31.15 46.06 7.82
CA ILE A 442 -30.37 46.35 6.60
C ILE A 442 -31.12 45.82 5.37
N ILE A 443 -31.76 44.67 5.49
CA ILE A 443 -32.60 44.09 4.43
C ILE A 443 -33.83 44.97 4.18
N GLU A 444 -34.41 45.55 5.23
CA GLU A 444 -35.54 46.47 5.13
C GLU A 444 -35.14 47.82 4.52
N ASN A 445 -33.98 48.37 4.90
CA ASN A 445 -33.43 49.60 4.30
C ASN A 445 -33.06 49.44 2.82
N VAL A 446 -32.53 48.29 2.40
CA VAL A 446 -32.25 48.00 0.98
C VAL A 446 -33.56 47.83 0.19
N LYS A 447 -34.59 47.20 0.77
CA LYS A 447 -35.92 47.10 0.14
C LYS A 447 -36.62 48.45 0.02
N LEU A 448 -36.38 49.38 0.97
CA LEU A 448 -36.88 50.76 0.89
C LEU A 448 -36.15 51.56 -0.20
N LEU A 449 -34.84 51.38 -0.36
CA LEU A 449 -34.05 52.02 -1.42
C LEU A 449 -34.35 51.50 -2.83
N GLN A 450 -34.83 50.25 -2.99
CA GLN A 450 -35.28 49.72 -4.28
C GLN A 450 -36.72 50.11 -4.65
N LYS A 451 -37.45 50.77 -3.74
CA LYS A 451 -38.82 51.25 -3.96
C LYS A 451 -38.92 52.76 -4.18
N GLN A 452 -37.81 53.49 -4.13
CA GLN A 452 -37.65 54.83 -4.70
C GLN A 452 -37.06 54.70 -6.10
#